data_AF-A0A2D7JH43-F1
#
_entry.id   AF-A0A2D7JH43-F1
#
_cell.length_a   1.000
_cell.length_b   1.000
_cell.length_c   1.000
_cell.angle_alpha   90.00
_cell.angle_beta   90.00
_cell.angle_gamma   90.00
#
_symmetry.space_group_name_H-M   'P 1'
#
loop_
_entity.id
_entity.type
_entity.pdbx_description
1 polymer ?
#
loop_
_entity_poly.entity_id
_entity_poly.type
_entity_poly.pdbx_seq_one_letter_code
_entity_poly.pdbx_strand_id
1 'polypeptide(L)'
;MRLIGRSALLVLCILSAVWAYKVNYETRSIKREIQDLEYEIKIVLNRIDLLKAEWAFLNRPKRLASLVDENFEALKLVPITKEHFYDYSNFNSKFLQN
;
A
#
# COMPACT_ATOMS: atom_id res chain seq x y z
N MET A 1 43.14 50.84 -7.93
CA MET A 1 43.09 49.55 -7.18
C MET A 1 41.82 49.36 -6.34
N ARG A 2 41.36 50.33 -5.54
CA ARG A 2 40.17 50.16 -4.66
C ARG A 2 38.83 49.98 -5.39
N LEU A 3 38.62 50.60 -6.56
CA LEU A 3 37.39 50.42 -7.35
C LEU A 3 37.29 49.02 -7.99
N ILE A 4 38.41 48.47 -8.45
CA ILE A 4 38.48 47.15 -9.11
C ILE A 4 38.10 46.05 -8.12
N GLY A 5 38.53 46.16 -6.85
CA GLY A 5 38.12 45.23 -5.80
C GLY A 5 36.61 45.28 -5.50
N ARG A 6 36.01 46.48 -5.51
CA ARG A 6 34.56 46.65 -5.27
C ARG A 6 33.73 46.09 -6.42
N SER A 7 34.15 46.31 -7.67
CA SER A 7 33.46 45.72 -8.83
C SER A 7 33.60 44.20 -8.87
N ALA A 8 34.76 43.65 -8.52
CA ALA A 8 34.96 42.20 -8.46
C ALA A 8 34.05 41.53 -7.41
N LEU A 9 33.88 42.15 -6.24
CA LEU A 9 32.95 41.67 -5.21
C LEU A 9 31.49 41.70 -5.67
N LEU A 10 31.08 42.75 -6.39
CA LEU A 10 29.73 42.83 -6.94
C LEU A 10 29.48 41.74 -7.99
N VAL A 11 30.44 41.50 -8.89
CA VAL A 11 30.33 40.44 -9.89
C VAL A 11 30.23 39.07 -9.22
N LEU A 12 31.06 38.80 -8.21
CA LEU A 12 31.01 37.54 -7.46
C LEU A 12 29.67 37.34 -6.75
N CYS A 13 29.12 38.41 -6.15
CA CYS A 13 27.82 38.36 -5.48
C CYS A 13 26.68 38.04 -6.47
N ILE A 14 26.68 38.67 -7.65
CA ILE A 14 25.68 38.44 -8.69
C ILE A 14 25.78 37.01 -9.23
N LEU A 15 27.00 36.51 -9.47
CA LEU A 15 27.20 35.13 -9.93
C LEU A 15 26.68 34.10 -8.91
N SER A 16 26.96 34.31 -7.62
CA SER A 16 26.43 33.46 -6.54
C SER A 16 24.90 33.53 -6.42
N ALA A 17 24.32 34.72 -6.58
CA ALA A 17 22.87 34.90 -6.55
C ALA A 17 22.17 34.20 -7.73
N VAL A 18 22.74 34.29 -8.93
CA VAL A 18 22.23 33.60 -10.13
C VAL A 18 22.32 32.08 -9.96
N TRP A 19 23.44 31.58 -9.43
CA TRP A 19 23.60 30.15 -9.19
C TRP A 19 22.61 29.64 -8.13
N ALA A 20 22.46 30.36 -7.01
CA ALA A 20 21.48 30.01 -5.97
C ALA A 20 20.03 30.05 -6.49
N TYR A 21 19.70 31.00 -7.36
CA TYR A 21 18.39 31.08 -8.01
C TYR A 21 18.14 29.86 -8.91
N LYS A 22 19.13 29.49 -9.73
CA LYS A 22 19.05 28.32 -10.62
C LYS A 22 18.87 27.01 -9.85
N VAL A 23 19.67 26.81 -8.80
CA VAL A 23 19.59 25.63 -7.92
C VAL A 23 18.23 25.52 -7.23
N ASN A 24 17.67 26.65 -6.80
CA ASN A 24 16.33 26.68 -6.22
C ASN A 24 15.21 26.38 -7.23
N TYR A 25 15.44 26.60 -8.52
CA TYR A 25 14.45 26.36 -9.57
C TYR A 25 14.44 24.90 -10.01
N GLU A 26 15.63 24.28 -10.14
CA GLU A 26 15.76 22.85 -10.48
C GLU A 26 15.14 21.93 -9.42
N THR A 27 15.11 22.35 -8.15
CA THR A 27 14.47 21.59 -7.08
C THR A 27 12.92 21.61 -7.15
N ARG A 28 12.32 22.59 -7.83
CA ARG A 28 10.86 22.81 -7.81
C ARG A 28 10.09 21.99 -8.84
N SER A 29 10.74 21.46 -9.88
CA SER A 29 10.10 20.55 -10.84
C SER A 29 9.94 19.16 -10.22
N ILE A 30 11.03 18.62 -9.67
CA ILE A 30 11.06 17.29 -9.03
C ILE A 30 10.08 17.23 -7.86
N LYS A 31 9.96 18.31 -7.08
CA LYS A 31 9.03 18.37 -5.96
C LYS A 31 7.55 18.23 -6.39
N ARG A 32 7.18 18.80 -7.55
CA ARG A 32 5.81 18.70 -8.06
C ARG A 32 5.50 17.29 -8.54
N GLU A 33 6.44 16.69 -9.27
CA GLU A 33 6.31 15.31 -9.75
C GLU A 33 6.17 14.30 -8.59
N ILE A 34 6.95 14.47 -7.52
CA ILE A 34 6.83 13.66 -6.31
C ILE A 34 5.45 13.85 -5.65
N GLN A 35 4.95 15.08 -5.57
CA GLN A 35 3.64 15.36 -4.98
C GLN A 35 2.49 14.73 -5.77
N ASP A 36 2.57 14.78 -7.11
CA ASP A 36 1.57 14.17 -7.98
C ASP A 36 1.59 12.64 -7.84
N LEU A 37 2.78 12.03 -7.80
CA LEU A 37 2.94 10.59 -7.59
C LEU A 37 2.44 10.15 -6.21
N GLU A 38 2.76 10.89 -5.15
CA GLU A 38 2.25 10.61 -3.80
C GLU A 38 0.72 10.69 -3.73
N TYR A 39 0.12 11.62 -4.47
CA TYR A 39 -1.32 11.75 -4.57
C TYR A 39 -1.95 10.54 -5.26
N GLU A 40 -1.37 10.09 -6.38
CA GLU A 40 -1.83 8.91 -7.10
C GLU A 40 -1.72 7.64 -6.23
N ILE A 41 -0.61 7.45 -5.52
CA ILE A 41 -0.41 6.33 -4.59
C ILE A 41 -1.50 6.32 -3.51
N LYS A 42 -1.81 7.48 -2.93
CA LYS A 42 -2.86 7.58 -1.89
C LYS A 42 -4.23 7.18 -2.43
N ILE A 43 -4.58 7.58 -3.65
CA ILE A 43 -5.85 7.18 -4.27
C ILE A 43 -5.92 5.66 -4.43
N VAL A 44 -4.85 5.03 -4.91
CA VAL A 44 -4.82 3.58 -5.12
C VAL A 44 -4.91 2.83 -3.78
N LEU A 45 -4.16 3.26 -2.77
CA LEU A 45 -4.20 2.64 -1.44
C LEU A 45 -5.59 2.75 -0.80
N ASN A 46 -6.25 3.90 -0.91
CA ASN A 46 -7.61 4.08 -0.42
C ASN A 46 -8.60 3.10 -1.08
N ARG A 47 -8.45 2.82 -2.39
CA ARG A 47 -9.28 1.83 -3.09
C ARG A 47 -9.01 0.41 -2.60
N ILE A 48 -7.75 0.07 -2.36
CA ILE A 48 -7.37 -1.24 -1.81
C ILE A 48 -7.98 -1.42 -0.42
N ASP A 49 -7.92 -0.41 0.43
CA ASP A 49 -8.47 -0.49 1.79
C ASP A 49 -10.00 -0.60 1.77
N LEU A 50 -10.68 0.11 0.87
CA LEU A 50 -12.11 -0.06 0.64
C LEU A 50 -12.44 -1.50 0.21
N LEU A 51 -11.73 -2.04 -0.79
CA LEU A 51 -11.95 -3.40 -1.28
C LEU A 51 -11.69 -4.45 -0.19
N LYS A 52 -10.66 -4.25 0.65
CA LYS A 52 -10.41 -5.12 1.80
C LYS A 52 -11.55 -5.07 2.81
N ALA A 53 -12.12 -3.89 3.07
CA ALA A 53 -13.26 -3.74 3.96
C ALA A 53 -14.52 -4.42 3.39
N GLU A 54 -14.77 -4.28 2.09
CA GLU A 54 -15.85 -4.97 1.38
C GLU A 54 -15.67 -6.48 1.42
N TRP A 55 -14.46 -6.97 1.16
CA TRP A 55 -14.16 -8.40 1.23
C TRP A 55 -14.34 -8.94 2.65
N ALA A 56 -13.87 -8.22 3.67
CA ALA A 56 -14.08 -8.58 5.06
C ALA A 56 -15.58 -8.58 5.44
N PHE A 57 -16.38 -7.69 4.85
CA PHE A 57 -17.82 -7.68 5.05
C PHE A 57 -18.51 -8.89 4.39
N LEU A 58 -18.16 -9.20 3.14
CA LEU A 58 -18.72 -10.34 2.41
C LEU A 58 -18.35 -11.69 3.05
N ASN A 59 -17.12 -11.83 3.55
CA ASN A 59 -16.62 -13.08 4.14
C ASN A 59 -16.93 -13.23 5.63
N ARG A 60 -17.89 -12.48 6.18
CA ARG A 60 -18.29 -12.66 7.58
C ARG A 60 -18.84 -14.09 7.77
N PRO A 61 -18.26 -14.91 8.68
CA PRO A 61 -18.60 -16.32 8.79
C PRO A 61 -20.07 -16.56 9.11
N LYS A 62 -20.70 -15.67 9.89
CA LYS A 62 -22.16 -15.73 10.16
C LYS A 62 -23.01 -15.57 8.89
N ARG A 63 -22.62 -14.68 7.98
CA ARG A 63 -23.34 -14.45 6.70
C ARG A 63 -23.08 -15.62 5.74
N LEU A 64 -21.84 -16.11 5.68
CA LEU A 64 -21.50 -17.29 4.89
C LEU A 64 -22.28 -18.52 5.36
N ALA A 65 -22.40 -18.74 6.67
CA ALA A 65 -23.20 -19.84 7.23
C ALA A 65 -24.68 -19.72 6.82
N SER A 66 -25.30 -18.55 6.98
CA SER A 66 -26.68 -18.31 6.54
C SER A 66 -26.89 -18.60 5.04
N LEU A 67 -25.96 -18.15 4.18
CA LEU A 67 -26.05 -18.38 2.74
C LEU A 67 -25.86 -19.85 2.35
N VAL A 68 -25.01 -20.58 3.08
CA VAL A 68 -24.80 -22.02 2.91
C VAL A 68 -26.03 -22.81 3.35
N ASP A 69 -26.64 -22.43 4.48
CA ASP A 69 -27.87 -23.06 4.98
C ASP A 69 -29.04 -22.85 4.00
N GLU A 70 -29.17 -21.64 3.44
CA GLU A 70 -30.20 -21.32 2.44
C GLU A 70 -29.98 -22.04 1.09
N ASN A 71 -28.73 -22.29 0.68
CA ASN A 71 -28.39 -22.94 -0.60
C ASN A 71 -27.89 -24.38 -0.41
N PHE A 72 -28.28 -25.02 0.69
CA PHE A 72 -27.76 -26.31 1.11
C PHE A 72 -28.00 -27.42 0.07
N GLU A 73 -29.14 -27.35 -0.64
CA GLU A 73 -29.50 -28.33 -1.69
C GLU A 73 -28.49 -28.36 -2.86
N ALA A 74 -27.91 -27.21 -3.20
CA ALA A 74 -26.94 -27.09 -4.30
C ALA A 74 -25.48 -27.23 -3.81
N LEU A 75 -25.15 -26.64 -2.66
CA LEU A 75 -23.77 -26.56 -2.17
C LEU A 75 -23.35 -27.80 -1.36
N LYS A 76 -24.27 -28.46 -0.65
CA LYS A 76 -24.00 -29.60 0.25
C LYS A 76 -22.83 -29.35 1.21
N LEU A 77 -22.60 -28.09 1.59
CA LEU A 77 -21.51 -27.70 2.48
C LEU A 77 -22.00 -27.80 3.93
N VAL A 78 -21.27 -28.53 4.75
CA VAL A 78 -21.52 -28.63 6.20
C VAL A 78 -20.41 -27.86 6.93
N PRO A 79 -20.74 -27.01 7.91
CA PRO A 79 -19.73 -26.28 8.67
C PRO A 79 -18.75 -27.24 9.34
N ILE A 80 -17.45 -27.02 9.13
CA ILE A 80 -16.40 -27.83 9.75
C ILE A 80 -16.32 -27.47 11.24
N THR A 81 -16.83 -28.37 12.08
CA THR A 81 -16.75 -28.33 13.53
C THR A 81 -15.40 -28.84 14.04
N LYS A 82 -15.02 -28.46 15.27
CA LYS A 82 -13.71 -28.80 15.87
C LYS A 82 -13.48 -30.32 15.92
N GLU A 83 -14.54 -31.11 16.05
CA GLU A 83 -14.52 -32.56 16.06
C GLU A 83 -13.95 -33.17 14.76
N HIS A 84 -14.18 -32.54 13.60
CA HIS A 84 -13.66 -33.02 12.30
C HIS A 84 -12.14 -32.86 12.15
N PHE A 85 -11.50 -31.94 12.89
CA PHE A 85 -10.05 -31.77 12.86
C PHE A 85 -9.31 -32.85 13.65
N TYR A 86 -9.93 -33.44 14.68
CA TYR A 86 -9.33 -34.52 15.45
C TYR A 86 -9.19 -35.80 14.61
N ASP A 87 -10.14 -36.07 13.71
CA ASP A 87 -10.14 -37.24 12.83
C ASP A 87 -8.97 -37.26 11.85
N TYR A 88 -8.61 -36.11 11.26
CA TYR A 88 -7.45 -36.02 10.34
C TYR A 88 -6.11 -36.29 11.03
N SER A 89 -5.95 -35.86 12.29
CA SER A 89 -4.73 -36.13 13.05
C SER A 89 -4.54 -37.62 13.35
N ASN A 90 -5.65 -38.37 13.52
CA ASN A 90 -5.66 -39.82 13.75
C ASN A 90 -5.56 -40.62 12.43
N PHE A 91 -5.99 -40.04 11.31
CA PHE A 91 -5.77 -40.62 9.99
C PHE A 91 -4.26 -40.70 9.68
N ASN A 92 -3.52 -39.60 9.82
CA ASN A 92 -2.09 -39.54 9.49
C ASN A 92 -1.21 -40.49 10.32
N SER A 93 -1.53 -40.69 11.61
CA SER A 93 -0.79 -41.63 12.47
C SER A 93 -0.93 -43.09 12.03
N LYS A 94 -1.99 -43.43 11.29
CA LYS A 94 -2.27 -44.78 10.78
C LYS A 94 -1.51 -45.12 9.49
N PHE A 95 -1.14 -44.12 8.68
CA PHE A 95 -0.32 -44.30 7.46
C PHE A 95 1.18 -44.34 7.74
N LEU A 96 1.62 -43.83 8.90
CA LEU A 96 3.02 -43.84 9.30
C LEU A 96 3.39 -45.10 10.12
N GLN A 97 2.47 -46.05 10.27
CA GLN A 97 2.70 -47.35 10.93
C GLN A 97 2.65 -48.55 9.97
N ASN A 98 2.62 -48.34 8.65
CA ASN A 98 2.69 -49.41 7.65
C ASN A 98 3.71 -49.10 6.55
#